data_AF-A0A965EGI3-F1
#
_entry.id   AF-A0A965EGI3-F1
#
_cell.length_a   1.000
_cell.length_b   1.000
_cell.length_c   1.000
_cell.angle_alpha   90.00
_cell.angle_beta   90.00
_cell.angle_gamma   90.00
#
_symmetry.space_group_name_H-M   'P 1'
#
loop_
_entity.id
_entity.type
_entity.pdbx_description
1 polymer ?
#
loop_
_entity_poly.entity_id
_entity_poly.type
_entity_poly.pdbx_seq_one_letter_code
_entity_poly.pdbx_strand_id
1 'polypeptide(L)'
;MVDEPVAQTVGDKESLLWTFENFKPQKFEAMSPNTEKYIPRILVAPVAFEYDGYAGTMDNWDNFGKWQLALNKGRDAILPETIEKVKKLTEGISDEREKVKVLYKYLQNKTRYVSIQLGIGGWQPFEAMTVDKLSYGDCKALSNYMISLLKAVGIKGYYTVIYGGSNPPTVAEDFPKSYFNHVIVTVPLQKDTVWLECTNQQNPFGYLGNFTGNRKAMMVTDNGAKIIKTPTYKGESNWQIRSAEVVLDNNGNAQAQIQTNYTGLQIENDGLDNYVTSSLEEQKKWVHNSTSIPTFDIQKFKLTMVDEDKPEIGVSLNLILNRFASVSGKRLFFTPNLMNRSTYIPEKLKERKTEIVIRTGFIDVDTIRYKLPDNVYPEFLPEVQKHRSRFGEYESTFQMDKDGLLYIRKLKMKEGEYPASAYQELTDFYKQVNKADNIKIVLLSKT
;
A
#
# COMPACT_ATOMS: atom_id res chain seq x y z
N MET A 1 17.23 -13.99 -29.08
CA MET A 1 16.09 -13.89 -30.01
C MET A 1 15.35 -15.20 -29.91
N VAL A 2 14.02 -15.16 -29.86
CA VAL A 2 13.18 -16.35 -29.91
C VAL A 2 13.00 -16.67 -31.39
N ASP A 3 13.21 -17.93 -31.79
CA ASP A 3 12.98 -18.35 -33.17
C ASP A 3 11.50 -18.20 -33.56
N GLU A 4 11.23 -18.09 -34.86
CA GLU A 4 9.86 -18.12 -35.36
C GLU A 4 9.16 -19.42 -34.95
N PRO A 5 7.85 -19.39 -34.64
CA PRO A 5 7.13 -20.62 -34.32
C PRO A 5 7.15 -21.59 -35.49
N VAL A 6 7.18 -22.89 -35.16
CA VAL A 6 6.87 -23.93 -36.13
C VAL A 6 5.35 -24.04 -36.24
N ALA A 7 4.81 -23.77 -37.42
CA ALA A 7 3.40 -24.00 -37.71
C ALA A 7 3.14 -25.49 -37.93
N GLN A 8 2.07 -26.00 -37.34
CA GLN A 8 1.61 -27.38 -37.51
C GLN A 8 0.07 -27.44 -37.44
N THR A 9 -0.52 -28.48 -38.03
CA THR A 9 -1.97 -28.71 -37.97
C THR A 9 -2.26 -29.81 -36.95
N VAL A 10 -3.14 -29.52 -35.98
CA VAL A 10 -3.60 -30.49 -34.96
C VAL A 10 -5.11 -30.62 -35.08
N GLY A 11 -5.56 -31.68 -35.78
CA GLY A 11 -6.97 -31.87 -36.11
C GLY A 11 -7.48 -30.79 -37.07
N ASP A 12 -8.51 -30.06 -36.67
CA ASP A 12 -9.10 -28.93 -37.39
C ASP A 12 -8.49 -27.56 -37.01
N LYS A 13 -7.40 -27.55 -36.24
CA LYS A 13 -6.77 -26.33 -35.72
C LYS A 13 -5.37 -26.12 -36.28
N GLU A 14 -5.04 -24.86 -36.54
CA GLU A 14 -3.65 -24.42 -36.68
C GLU A 14 -3.01 -24.28 -35.29
N SER A 15 -1.76 -24.71 -35.17
CA SER A 15 -0.96 -24.67 -33.95
C SER A 15 0.39 -24.05 -34.27
N LEU A 16 0.83 -23.13 -33.41
CA LEU A 16 2.15 -22.53 -33.44
C LEU A 16 2.95 -23.05 -32.25
N LEU A 17 4.09 -23.69 -32.51
CA LEU A 17 4.96 -24.28 -31.50
C LEU A 17 6.26 -23.51 -31.38
N TRP A 18 6.59 -23.10 -30.15
CA TRP A 18 7.91 -22.59 -29.80
C TRP A 18 8.59 -23.56 -28.83
N THR A 19 9.86 -23.86 -29.08
CA THR A 19 10.67 -24.73 -28.22
C THR A 19 11.76 -23.91 -27.55
N PHE A 20 11.84 -24.00 -26.22
CA PHE A 20 12.92 -23.40 -25.43
C PHE A 20 13.79 -24.52 -24.85
N GLU A 21 15.00 -24.67 -25.37
CA GLU A 21 15.95 -25.66 -24.86
C GLU A 21 16.93 -25.04 -23.86
N ASN A 22 17.47 -25.87 -22.97
CA ASN A 22 18.52 -25.49 -22.01
C ASN A 22 18.16 -24.32 -21.09
N PHE A 23 16.87 -24.13 -20.78
CA PHE A 23 16.43 -23.08 -19.87
C PHE A 23 16.89 -23.36 -18.44
N LYS A 24 17.81 -22.53 -17.93
CA LYS A 24 18.32 -22.67 -16.56
C LYS A 24 17.29 -22.12 -15.56
N PRO A 25 16.93 -22.87 -14.51
CA PRO A 25 16.08 -22.35 -13.45
C PRO A 25 16.67 -21.08 -12.85
N GLN A 26 15.85 -20.03 -12.74
CA GLN A 26 16.21 -18.81 -12.03
C GLN A 26 15.58 -18.87 -10.63
N LYS A 27 16.42 -18.79 -9.59
CA LYS A 27 15.94 -18.65 -8.21
C LYS A 27 15.32 -17.25 -8.08
N PHE A 28 14.14 -17.17 -7.47
CA PHE A 28 13.57 -15.87 -7.08
C PHE A 28 14.53 -15.17 -6.12
N GLU A 29 14.86 -13.92 -6.41
CA GLU A 29 15.67 -13.07 -5.55
C GLU A 29 14.77 -11.96 -4.99
N ALA A 30 14.74 -11.76 -3.67
CA ALA A 30 13.93 -10.70 -3.07
C ALA A 30 14.29 -9.33 -3.69
N MET A 31 13.30 -8.45 -3.85
CA MET A 31 13.47 -7.16 -4.55
C MET A 31 13.96 -7.32 -6.01
N SER A 32 13.71 -8.45 -6.68
CA SER A 32 13.95 -8.55 -8.14
C SER A 32 12.93 -7.71 -8.91
N PRO A 33 13.20 -7.38 -10.19
CA PRO A 33 12.18 -6.86 -11.07
C PRO A 33 11.04 -7.87 -11.26
N ASN A 34 9.98 -7.43 -11.94
CA ASN A 34 8.96 -8.38 -12.41
C ASN A 34 9.64 -9.44 -13.30
N THR A 35 9.29 -10.71 -13.11
CA THR A 35 9.82 -11.86 -13.86
C THR A 35 9.73 -11.65 -15.37
N GLU A 36 8.72 -10.91 -15.82
CA GLU A 36 8.52 -10.48 -17.20
C GLU A 36 9.71 -9.75 -17.84
N LYS A 37 10.61 -9.14 -17.04
CA LYS A 37 11.78 -8.42 -17.55
C LYS A 37 12.98 -9.31 -17.88
N TYR A 38 13.07 -10.51 -17.30
CA TYR A 38 14.29 -11.34 -17.39
C TYR A 38 14.03 -12.82 -17.71
N ILE A 39 12.77 -13.22 -17.84
CA ILE A 39 12.38 -14.54 -18.33
C ILE A 39 11.84 -14.39 -19.76
N PRO A 40 12.34 -15.17 -20.75
CA PRO A 40 11.76 -15.23 -22.08
C PRO A 40 10.28 -15.58 -22.00
N ARG A 41 9.45 -14.85 -22.75
CA ARG A 41 8.00 -15.07 -22.78
C ARG A 41 7.47 -14.89 -24.20
N ILE A 42 6.40 -15.60 -24.49
CA ILE A 42 5.59 -15.39 -25.69
C ILE A 42 4.29 -14.73 -25.22
N LEU A 43 3.95 -13.62 -25.86
CA LEU A 43 2.67 -12.97 -25.67
C LEU A 43 1.75 -13.38 -26.82
N VAL A 44 0.58 -13.91 -26.48
CA VAL A 44 -0.45 -14.29 -27.45
C VAL A 44 -1.74 -13.59 -27.05
N ALA A 45 -2.40 -12.99 -28.03
CA ALA A 45 -3.70 -12.38 -27.86
C ALA A 45 -4.54 -12.62 -29.13
N PRO A 46 -5.82 -12.97 -29.01
CA PRO A 46 -6.68 -13.12 -30.18
C PRO A 46 -7.03 -11.74 -30.76
N VAL A 47 -6.91 -11.57 -32.07
CA VAL A 47 -7.38 -10.35 -32.75
C VAL A 47 -8.90 -10.28 -32.73
N ALA A 48 -9.57 -11.38 -33.09
CA ALA A 48 -11.01 -11.55 -32.98
C ALA A 48 -11.30 -12.72 -32.04
N PHE A 49 -12.31 -12.57 -31.18
CA PHE A 49 -12.67 -13.58 -30.20
C PHE A 49 -14.16 -13.53 -29.91
N GLU A 50 -14.67 -14.64 -29.40
CA GLU A 50 -16.00 -14.73 -28.82
C GLU A 50 -15.87 -15.36 -27.44
N TYR A 51 -16.54 -14.79 -26.45
CA TYR A 51 -16.56 -15.32 -25.09
C TYR A 51 -17.97 -15.23 -24.53
N ASP A 52 -18.54 -16.39 -24.19
CA ASP A 52 -19.92 -16.53 -23.69
C ASP A 52 -20.98 -15.82 -24.57
N GLY A 53 -20.85 -15.92 -25.90
CA GLY A 53 -21.74 -15.29 -26.88
C GLY A 53 -21.44 -13.82 -27.19
N TYR A 54 -20.41 -13.23 -26.58
CA TYR A 54 -19.99 -11.85 -26.87
C TYR A 54 -18.77 -11.84 -27.80
N ALA A 55 -19.02 -11.59 -29.08
CA ALA A 55 -17.97 -11.36 -30.07
C ALA A 55 -17.30 -10.00 -29.88
N GLY A 56 -15.99 -9.93 -30.10
CA GLY A 56 -15.21 -8.70 -29.99
C GLY A 56 -13.87 -8.78 -30.72
N THR A 57 -13.18 -7.64 -30.78
CA THR A 57 -11.80 -7.56 -31.29
C THR A 57 -10.87 -6.89 -30.28
N MET A 58 -9.60 -7.30 -30.30
CA MET A 58 -8.53 -6.84 -29.41
C MET A 58 -7.27 -6.42 -30.20
N ASP A 59 -7.46 -5.98 -31.45
CA ASP A 59 -6.44 -5.41 -32.33
C ASP A 59 -5.91 -4.04 -31.84
N ASN A 60 -6.71 -3.35 -31.03
CA ASN A 60 -6.32 -2.14 -30.30
C ASN A 60 -7.09 -2.04 -28.98
N TRP A 61 -6.62 -1.18 -28.08
CA TRP A 61 -7.25 -0.97 -26.77
C TRP A 61 -8.68 -0.43 -26.86
N ASP A 62 -8.99 0.40 -27.87
CA ASP A 62 -10.33 0.94 -28.05
C ASP A 62 -11.36 -0.15 -28.33
N ASN A 63 -11.04 -1.07 -29.23
CA ASN A 63 -11.91 -2.19 -29.57
C ASN A 63 -12.09 -3.16 -28.40
N PHE A 64 -11.03 -3.41 -27.63
CA PHE A 64 -11.17 -4.18 -26.40
C PHE A 64 -12.07 -3.47 -25.37
N GLY A 65 -11.93 -2.15 -25.26
CA GLY A 65 -12.80 -1.30 -24.46
C GLY A 65 -14.27 -1.36 -24.87
N LYS A 66 -14.55 -1.34 -26.18
CA LYS A 66 -15.92 -1.50 -26.71
C LYS A 66 -16.52 -2.86 -26.35
N TRP A 67 -15.73 -3.93 -26.40
CA TRP A 67 -16.19 -5.25 -25.96
C TRP A 67 -16.52 -5.26 -24.45
N GLN A 68 -15.66 -4.69 -23.60
CA GLN A 68 -15.95 -4.55 -22.17
C GLN A 68 -17.19 -3.66 -21.91
N LEU A 69 -17.38 -2.59 -22.69
CA LEU A 69 -18.56 -1.74 -22.63
C LEU A 69 -19.84 -2.51 -22.98
N ALA A 70 -19.79 -3.39 -24.00
CA ALA A 70 -20.90 -4.26 -24.37
C ALA A 70 -21.28 -5.22 -23.24
N LEU A 71 -20.29 -5.78 -22.52
CA LEU A 71 -20.54 -6.61 -21.33
C LEU A 71 -21.25 -5.84 -20.21
N ASN A 72 -20.89 -4.58 -19.99
CA ASN A 72 -21.44 -3.77 -18.91
C ASN A 72 -22.83 -3.19 -19.23
N LYS A 73 -23.24 -3.19 -20.51
CA LYS A 73 -24.45 -2.51 -20.98
C LYS A 73 -25.72 -3.01 -20.27
N GLY A 74 -26.52 -2.07 -19.78
CA GLY A 74 -27.82 -2.35 -19.15
C GLY A 74 -27.74 -2.88 -17.72
N ARG A 75 -26.54 -2.94 -17.13
CA ARG A 75 -26.31 -3.49 -15.78
C ARG A 75 -26.16 -2.42 -14.71
N ASP A 76 -26.34 -1.15 -15.05
CA ASP A 76 -26.13 0.03 -14.18
C ASP A 76 -27.44 0.56 -13.55
N ALA A 77 -28.57 -0.14 -13.70
CA ALA A 77 -29.82 0.23 -13.04
C ALA A 77 -29.77 -0.05 -11.53
N ILE A 78 -30.29 0.89 -10.73
CA ILE A 78 -30.46 0.78 -9.27
C ILE A 78 -31.92 1.05 -8.89
N LEU A 79 -32.29 0.78 -7.64
CA LEU A 79 -33.67 0.92 -7.18
C LEU A 79 -34.12 2.40 -7.13
N PRO A 80 -35.39 2.73 -7.46
CA PRO A 80 -35.91 4.09 -7.35
C PRO A 80 -35.70 4.73 -5.97
N GLU A 81 -35.93 3.97 -4.90
CA GLU A 81 -35.70 4.40 -3.53
C GLU A 81 -34.22 4.71 -3.24
N THR A 82 -33.29 4.01 -3.88
CA THR A 82 -31.86 4.31 -3.77
C THR A 82 -31.52 5.59 -4.52
N ILE A 83 -32.12 5.84 -5.70
CA ILE A 83 -31.96 7.10 -6.45
C ILE A 83 -32.40 8.28 -5.59
N GLU A 84 -33.58 8.19 -4.97
CA GLU A 84 -34.09 9.23 -4.05
C GLU A 84 -33.16 9.42 -2.86
N LYS A 85 -32.69 8.32 -2.26
CA LYS A 85 -31.78 8.36 -1.11
C LYS A 85 -30.46 9.06 -1.45
N VAL A 86 -29.81 8.73 -2.56
CA VAL A 86 -28.53 9.35 -2.93
C VAL A 86 -28.68 10.81 -3.34
N LYS A 87 -29.79 11.18 -3.98
CA LYS A 87 -30.12 12.58 -4.25
C LYS A 87 -30.29 13.36 -2.95
N LYS A 88 -30.99 12.80 -1.97
CA LYS A 88 -31.16 13.41 -0.63
C LYS A 88 -29.83 13.51 0.12
N LEU A 89 -28.98 12.47 0.07
CA LEU A 89 -27.65 12.48 0.70
C LEU A 89 -26.74 13.56 0.12
N THR A 90 -26.95 13.96 -1.12
CA THR A 90 -26.15 14.96 -1.84
C THR A 90 -26.86 16.31 -2.00
N GLU A 91 -28.04 16.46 -1.39
CA GLU A 91 -28.83 17.69 -1.42
C GLU A 91 -28.10 18.82 -0.69
N GLY A 92 -28.06 20.00 -1.29
CA GLY A 92 -27.36 21.16 -0.74
C GLY A 92 -25.82 21.14 -0.90
N ILE A 93 -25.22 20.04 -1.36
CA ILE A 93 -23.79 19.97 -1.66
C ILE A 93 -23.55 20.54 -3.06
N SER A 94 -22.76 21.61 -3.18
CA SER A 94 -22.42 22.22 -4.48
C SER A 94 -21.17 21.61 -5.12
N ASP A 95 -20.21 21.17 -4.30
CA ASP A 95 -18.95 20.59 -4.78
C ASP A 95 -19.17 19.14 -5.23
N GLU A 96 -18.85 18.85 -6.50
CA GLU A 96 -18.91 17.50 -7.04
C GLU A 96 -17.98 16.54 -6.28
N ARG A 97 -16.80 16.98 -5.84
CA ARG A 97 -15.88 16.14 -5.08
C ARG A 97 -16.52 15.63 -3.80
N GLU A 98 -17.16 16.52 -3.05
CA GLU A 98 -17.84 16.18 -1.80
C GLU A 98 -19.03 15.24 -2.05
N LYS A 99 -19.76 15.41 -3.16
CA LYS A 99 -20.80 14.42 -3.54
C LYS A 99 -20.21 13.04 -3.78
N VAL A 100 -19.11 12.94 -4.53
CA VAL A 100 -18.43 11.66 -4.79
C VAL A 100 -18.00 11.03 -3.46
N LYS A 101 -17.44 11.82 -2.53
CA LYS A 101 -17.02 11.36 -1.20
C LYS A 101 -18.18 10.81 -0.37
N VAL A 102 -19.30 11.53 -0.30
CA VAL A 102 -20.52 11.08 0.40
C VAL A 102 -21.04 9.77 -0.20
N LEU A 103 -21.07 9.65 -1.54
CA LEU A 103 -21.53 8.45 -2.21
C LEU A 103 -20.58 7.26 -2.05
N TYR A 104 -19.27 7.51 -2.04
CA TYR A 104 -18.26 6.49 -1.77
C TYR A 104 -18.41 5.96 -0.34
N LYS A 105 -18.58 6.85 0.65
CA LYS A 105 -18.84 6.45 2.03
C LYS A 105 -20.16 5.68 2.18
N TYR A 106 -21.20 6.08 1.45
CA TYR A 106 -22.45 5.33 1.39
C TYR A 106 -22.24 3.91 0.85
N LEU A 107 -21.51 3.75 -0.24
CA LEU A 107 -21.17 2.43 -0.80
C LEU A 107 -20.39 1.58 0.19
N GLN A 108 -19.36 2.14 0.84
CA GLN A 108 -18.55 1.44 1.83
C GLN A 108 -19.39 0.96 3.03
N ASN A 109 -20.29 1.80 3.53
CA ASN A 109 -21.15 1.43 4.66
C ASN A 109 -22.25 0.43 4.28
N LYS A 110 -22.72 0.47 3.03
CA LYS A 110 -23.82 -0.39 2.56
C LYS A 110 -23.35 -1.77 2.13
N THR A 111 -22.17 -1.89 1.53
CA THR A 111 -21.77 -3.10 0.80
C THR A 111 -20.64 -3.86 1.49
N ARG A 112 -20.52 -5.16 1.16
CA ARG A 112 -19.37 -6.01 1.53
C ARG A 112 -18.75 -6.65 0.29
N TYR A 113 -17.44 -6.80 0.30
CA TYR A 113 -16.74 -7.49 -0.78
C TYR A 113 -16.96 -9.01 -0.72
N VAL A 114 -17.37 -9.62 -1.83
CA VAL A 114 -17.48 -11.07 -2.02
C VAL A 114 -17.00 -11.41 -3.42
N SER A 115 -15.89 -12.16 -3.53
CA SER A 115 -15.32 -12.53 -4.82
C SER A 115 -16.10 -13.67 -5.47
N ILE A 116 -16.76 -13.40 -6.60
CA ILE A 116 -17.54 -14.38 -7.38
C ILE A 116 -17.14 -14.25 -8.85
N GLN A 117 -16.56 -15.31 -9.43
CA GLN A 117 -15.94 -15.25 -10.77
C GLN A 117 -16.26 -16.50 -11.60
N LEU A 118 -17.54 -16.76 -11.84
CA LEU A 118 -17.99 -17.92 -12.63
C LEU A 118 -18.29 -17.51 -14.08
N GLY A 119 -17.66 -18.17 -15.05
CA GLY A 119 -17.87 -17.94 -16.48
C GLY A 119 -17.67 -16.48 -16.88
N ILE A 120 -18.65 -15.90 -17.58
CA ILE A 120 -18.66 -14.47 -17.95
C ILE A 120 -18.58 -13.53 -16.74
N GLY A 121 -18.97 -13.99 -15.55
CA GLY A 121 -18.79 -13.26 -14.30
C GLY A 121 -17.32 -12.99 -13.94
N GLY A 122 -16.34 -13.55 -14.64
CA GLY A 122 -14.95 -13.10 -14.57
C GLY A 122 -14.74 -11.69 -15.16
N TRP A 123 -15.55 -11.29 -16.14
CA TRP A 123 -15.40 -10.07 -16.94
C TRP A 123 -16.55 -9.09 -16.80
N GLN A 124 -17.76 -9.61 -16.63
CA GLN A 124 -18.99 -8.87 -16.58
C GLN A 124 -19.38 -8.61 -15.11
N PRO A 125 -19.70 -7.36 -14.72
CA PRO A 125 -20.31 -7.10 -13.42
C PRO A 125 -21.70 -7.72 -13.40
N PHE A 126 -22.12 -8.30 -12.28
CA PHE A 126 -23.55 -8.54 -12.11
C PHE A 126 -24.29 -7.21 -11.89
N GLU A 127 -25.62 -7.24 -12.01
CA GLU A 127 -26.46 -6.03 -12.02
C GLU A 127 -26.31 -5.19 -10.76
N ALA A 128 -26.18 -3.87 -10.94
CA ALA A 128 -26.12 -2.90 -9.84
C ALA A 128 -27.36 -2.99 -8.94
N MET A 129 -28.54 -3.30 -9.49
CA MET A 129 -29.76 -3.55 -8.71
C MET A 129 -29.63 -4.75 -7.77
N THR A 130 -28.87 -5.77 -8.15
CA THR A 130 -28.60 -6.92 -7.28
C THR A 130 -27.66 -6.52 -6.13
N VAL A 131 -26.61 -5.74 -6.41
CA VAL A 131 -25.76 -5.15 -5.35
C VAL A 131 -26.60 -4.30 -4.40
N ASP A 132 -27.51 -3.50 -4.94
CA ASP A 132 -28.36 -2.58 -4.19
C ASP A 132 -29.30 -3.32 -3.22
N LYS A 133 -29.85 -4.46 -3.64
CA LYS A 133 -30.73 -5.33 -2.82
C LYS A 133 -29.96 -6.16 -1.81
N LEU A 134 -28.88 -6.81 -2.24
CA LEU A 134 -28.20 -7.85 -1.44
C LEU A 134 -26.98 -7.34 -0.66
N SER A 135 -26.55 -6.10 -0.95
CA SER A 135 -25.50 -5.40 -0.24
C SER A 135 -24.14 -6.12 -0.27
N TYR A 136 -23.81 -6.78 -1.39
CA TYR A 136 -22.49 -7.38 -1.63
C TYR A 136 -22.10 -7.32 -3.10
N GLY A 137 -20.81 -7.49 -3.39
CA GLY A 137 -20.31 -7.70 -4.74
C GLY A 137 -18.80 -7.86 -4.82
N ASP A 138 -18.32 -8.25 -6.01
CA ASP A 138 -16.89 -8.29 -6.32
C ASP A 138 -16.41 -6.94 -6.90
N CYS A 139 -15.17 -6.86 -7.39
CA CYS A 139 -14.58 -5.60 -7.85
C CYS A 139 -15.35 -4.95 -9.00
N LYS A 140 -15.88 -5.78 -9.90
CA LYS A 140 -16.67 -5.38 -11.06
C LYS A 140 -18.03 -4.86 -10.61
N ALA A 141 -18.72 -5.64 -9.78
CA ALA A 141 -20.07 -5.32 -9.33
C ALA A 141 -20.09 -4.06 -8.44
N LEU A 142 -19.16 -3.93 -7.50
CA LEU A 142 -19.08 -2.75 -6.62
C LEU A 142 -18.67 -1.49 -7.41
N SER A 143 -17.75 -1.61 -8.36
CA SER A 143 -17.40 -0.48 -9.24
C SER A 143 -18.57 -0.06 -10.13
N ASN A 144 -19.30 -1.02 -10.71
CA ASN A 144 -20.50 -0.74 -11.49
C ASN A 144 -21.60 -0.09 -10.65
N TYR A 145 -21.84 -0.58 -9.42
CA TYR A 145 -22.78 0.03 -8.49
C TYR A 145 -22.38 1.47 -8.13
N MET A 146 -21.10 1.74 -7.86
CA MET A 146 -20.62 3.10 -7.62
C MET A 146 -20.90 4.03 -8.80
N ILE A 147 -20.66 3.57 -10.04
CA ILE A 147 -20.97 4.33 -11.26
C ILE A 147 -22.47 4.64 -11.33
N SER A 148 -23.35 3.68 -10.99
CA SER A 148 -24.79 3.91 -10.90
C SER A 148 -25.18 4.98 -9.88
N LEU A 149 -24.56 4.98 -8.70
CA LEU A 149 -24.79 5.98 -7.66
C LEU A 149 -24.38 7.38 -8.14
N LEU A 150 -23.21 7.49 -8.79
CA LEU A 150 -22.73 8.75 -9.38
C LEU A 150 -23.67 9.26 -10.47
N LYS A 151 -24.11 8.37 -11.37
CA LYS A 151 -25.03 8.68 -12.46
C LYS A 151 -26.37 9.23 -11.95
N ALA A 152 -26.88 8.71 -10.83
CA ALA A 152 -28.14 9.15 -10.23
C ALA A 152 -28.13 10.63 -9.76
N VAL A 153 -26.95 11.19 -9.51
CA VAL A 153 -26.75 12.59 -9.12
C VAL A 153 -26.08 13.44 -10.23
N GLY A 154 -25.98 12.89 -11.44
CA GLY A 154 -25.45 13.59 -12.61
C GLY A 154 -23.92 13.61 -12.74
N ILE A 155 -23.19 12.80 -11.97
CA ILE A 155 -21.72 12.74 -12.01
C ILE A 155 -21.27 11.58 -12.89
N LYS A 156 -20.32 11.83 -13.81
CA LYS A 156 -19.77 10.80 -14.69
C LYS A 156 -18.63 10.05 -14.01
N GLY A 157 -18.84 8.75 -13.78
CA GLY A 157 -17.78 7.80 -13.42
C GLY A 157 -17.45 6.85 -14.57
N TYR A 158 -16.20 6.41 -14.65
CA TYR A 158 -15.70 5.47 -15.66
C TYR A 158 -15.25 4.15 -15.03
N TYR A 159 -15.72 3.05 -15.62
CA TYR A 159 -15.31 1.70 -15.27
C TYR A 159 -13.86 1.49 -15.69
N THR A 160 -12.97 1.21 -14.75
CA THR A 160 -11.53 1.20 -15.01
C THR A 160 -10.93 -0.14 -14.62
N VAL A 161 -10.49 -0.91 -15.61
CA VAL A 161 -9.88 -2.23 -15.41
C VAL A 161 -8.40 -2.05 -15.12
N ILE A 162 -7.91 -2.67 -14.05
CA ILE A 162 -6.56 -2.45 -13.52
C ILE A 162 -5.98 -3.74 -12.93
N TYR A 163 -4.65 -3.78 -12.77
CA TYR A 163 -4.02 -4.84 -12.00
C TYR A 163 -3.94 -4.46 -10.52
N GLY A 164 -4.58 -5.24 -9.67
CA GLY A 164 -4.46 -5.23 -8.21
C GLY A 164 -3.34 -6.16 -7.72
N GLY A 165 -2.50 -5.68 -6.82
CA GLY A 165 -1.41 -6.44 -6.20
C GLY A 165 -0.05 -5.75 -6.25
N SER A 166 0.96 -6.37 -5.62
CA SER A 166 2.30 -5.79 -5.38
C SER A 166 3.25 -5.85 -6.58
N ASN A 167 2.96 -6.68 -7.58
CA ASN A 167 3.80 -6.88 -8.76
C ASN A 167 3.00 -6.73 -10.05
N PRO A 168 2.58 -5.51 -10.42
CA PRO A 168 1.84 -5.28 -11.65
C PRO A 168 2.67 -5.67 -12.89
N PRO A 169 2.02 -6.21 -13.94
CA PRO A 169 2.68 -6.53 -15.20
C PRO A 169 3.03 -5.25 -15.97
N THR A 170 3.95 -5.37 -16.92
CA THR A 170 4.22 -4.26 -17.84
C THR A 170 3.15 -4.25 -18.93
N VAL A 171 2.29 -3.22 -18.92
CA VAL A 171 1.27 -3.03 -19.95
C VAL A 171 1.89 -2.40 -21.19
N ALA A 172 1.94 -3.18 -22.28
CA ALA A 172 2.36 -2.72 -23.60
C ALA A 172 1.22 -1.93 -24.24
N GLU A 173 1.50 -0.72 -24.73
CA GLU A 173 0.47 0.15 -25.32
C GLU A 173 0.13 -0.25 -26.75
N ASP A 174 1.07 -0.90 -27.43
CA ASP A 174 0.99 -1.38 -28.81
C ASP A 174 0.57 -2.86 -28.92
N PHE A 175 0.44 -3.58 -27.79
CA PHE A 175 0.03 -4.98 -27.75
C PHE A 175 -1.15 -5.17 -26.77
N PRO A 176 -2.40 -4.93 -27.20
CA PRO A 176 -3.56 -5.13 -26.35
C PRO A 176 -3.73 -6.61 -25.97
N LYS A 177 -3.87 -6.87 -24.68
CA LYS A 177 -4.29 -8.16 -24.14
C LYS A 177 -4.96 -8.00 -22.78
N SER A 178 -5.48 -9.09 -22.22
CA SER A 178 -5.86 -9.11 -20.80
C SER A 178 -4.62 -9.03 -19.90
N TYR A 179 -4.31 -7.85 -19.37
CA TYR A 179 -3.25 -7.65 -18.37
C TYR A 179 -3.77 -7.50 -16.94
N PHE A 180 -5.08 -7.33 -16.77
CA PHE A 180 -5.68 -6.81 -15.56
C PHE A 180 -6.44 -7.91 -14.80
N ASN A 181 -6.65 -7.70 -13.50
CA ASN A 181 -7.32 -8.66 -12.62
C ASN A 181 -8.29 -8.00 -11.61
N HIS A 182 -8.47 -6.68 -11.69
CA HIS A 182 -9.24 -5.86 -10.76
C HIS A 182 -9.97 -4.72 -11.47
N VAL A 183 -10.91 -4.07 -10.79
CA VAL A 183 -11.66 -2.93 -11.31
C VAL A 183 -11.84 -1.87 -10.24
N ILE A 184 -11.63 -0.60 -10.63
CA ILE A 184 -11.86 0.60 -9.83
C ILE A 184 -12.74 1.60 -10.61
N VAL A 185 -13.11 2.71 -9.98
CA VAL A 185 -13.83 3.80 -10.63
C VAL A 185 -12.95 5.04 -10.75
N THR A 186 -12.90 5.60 -11.96
CA THR A 186 -12.25 6.88 -12.26
C THR A 186 -13.32 7.95 -12.43
N VAL A 187 -13.21 9.06 -11.69
CA VAL A 187 -14.18 10.17 -11.72
C VAL A 187 -13.44 11.46 -12.08
N PRO A 188 -13.43 11.86 -13.37
CA PRO A 188 -12.89 13.14 -13.78
C PRO A 188 -13.76 14.28 -13.24
N LEU A 189 -13.15 15.19 -12.49
CA LEU A 189 -13.74 16.45 -12.02
C LEU A 189 -13.08 17.63 -12.74
N GLN A 190 -13.59 18.85 -12.55
CA GLN A 190 -13.10 20.03 -13.29
C GLN A 190 -11.60 20.31 -13.13
N LYS A 191 -11.03 20.03 -11.94
CA LYS A 191 -9.63 20.37 -11.60
C LYS A 191 -8.75 19.17 -11.33
N ASP A 192 -9.34 18.00 -11.13
CA ASP A 192 -8.65 16.80 -10.64
C ASP A 192 -9.40 15.54 -11.08
N THR A 193 -8.78 14.37 -10.93
CA THR A 193 -9.42 13.07 -11.11
C THR A 193 -9.43 12.32 -9.80
N VAL A 194 -10.63 11.94 -9.33
CA VAL A 194 -10.78 11.08 -8.16
C VAL A 194 -10.77 9.63 -8.59
N TRP A 195 -10.07 8.79 -7.80
CA TRP A 195 -9.98 7.35 -8.02
C TRP A 195 -10.56 6.61 -6.82
N LEU A 196 -11.46 5.67 -7.06
CA LEU A 196 -12.21 4.99 -6.00
C LEU A 196 -11.93 3.49 -6.00
N GLU A 197 -11.29 3.02 -4.92
CA GLU A 197 -11.10 1.60 -4.64
C GLU A 197 -12.37 1.02 -4.01
N CYS A 198 -13.29 0.53 -4.83
CA CYS A 198 -14.63 0.16 -4.38
C CYS A 198 -14.68 -1.17 -3.60
N THR A 199 -13.57 -1.89 -3.46
CA THR A 199 -13.54 -3.19 -2.77
C THR A 199 -13.02 -3.15 -1.35
N ASN A 200 -12.54 -1.99 -0.87
CA ASN A 200 -12.15 -1.83 0.52
C ASN A 200 -13.11 -0.85 1.22
N GLN A 201 -13.84 -1.36 2.23
CA GLN A 201 -14.83 -0.59 2.99
C GLN A 201 -14.21 0.42 3.97
N GLN A 202 -12.88 0.45 4.09
CA GLN A 202 -12.14 1.26 5.05
C GLN A 202 -11.12 2.20 4.39
N ASN A 203 -10.79 1.98 3.11
CA ASN A 203 -9.83 2.82 2.39
C ASN A 203 -10.26 4.30 2.41
N PRO A 204 -9.32 5.24 2.63
CA PRO A 204 -9.60 6.66 2.52
C PRO A 204 -10.13 7.05 1.13
N PHE A 205 -10.87 8.15 1.07
CA PHE A 205 -11.39 8.69 -0.18
C PHE A 205 -10.25 9.12 -1.11
N GLY A 206 -10.30 8.74 -2.39
CA GLY A 206 -9.26 9.09 -3.36
C GLY A 206 -7.93 8.35 -3.18
N TYR A 207 -7.88 7.33 -2.31
CA TYR A 207 -6.67 6.57 -2.01
C TYR A 207 -6.65 5.19 -2.72
N LEU A 208 -5.60 4.92 -3.49
CA LEU A 208 -5.38 3.64 -4.18
C LEU A 208 -4.25 2.80 -3.57
N GLY A 209 -3.40 3.43 -2.76
CA GLY A 209 -2.33 2.74 -2.04
C GLY A 209 -1.35 1.95 -2.89
N ASN A 210 -0.69 0.97 -2.27
CA ASN A 210 0.17 0.02 -2.99
C ASN A 210 -0.65 -1.00 -3.79
N PHE A 211 -1.93 -1.18 -3.49
CA PHE A 211 -2.75 -2.20 -4.14
C PHE A 211 -3.14 -1.85 -5.57
N THR A 212 -3.44 -0.59 -5.91
CA THR A 212 -3.82 -0.13 -7.27
C THR A 212 -3.14 1.17 -7.73
N GLY A 213 -2.32 1.83 -6.88
CA GLY A 213 -1.57 3.04 -7.24
C GLY A 213 -0.33 2.82 -8.13
N ASN A 214 0.16 3.88 -8.77
CA ASN A 214 1.39 3.91 -9.59
C ASN A 214 1.48 2.82 -10.69
N ARG A 215 0.43 2.64 -11.49
CA ARG A 215 0.44 1.69 -12.62
C ARG A 215 -0.46 2.13 -13.77
N LYS A 216 -0.36 1.43 -14.90
CA LYS A 216 -1.26 1.59 -16.04
C LYS A 216 -2.58 0.85 -15.79
N ALA A 217 -3.67 1.42 -16.31
CA ALA A 217 -5.02 0.88 -16.26
C ALA A 217 -5.74 1.16 -17.59
N MET A 218 -6.77 0.38 -17.90
CA MET A 218 -7.66 0.60 -19.05
C MET A 218 -8.97 1.21 -18.56
N MET A 219 -9.17 2.49 -18.83
CA MET A 219 -10.44 3.17 -18.56
C MET A 219 -11.39 2.99 -19.73
N VAL A 220 -12.52 2.33 -19.47
CA VAL A 220 -13.58 2.11 -20.46
C VAL A 220 -14.36 3.41 -20.64
N THR A 221 -14.29 3.99 -21.83
CA THR A 221 -14.99 5.23 -22.22
C THR A 221 -16.26 4.91 -22.98
N ASP A 222 -17.06 5.94 -23.31
CA ASP A 222 -18.31 5.75 -24.05
C ASP A 222 -18.11 5.19 -25.47
N ASN A 223 -16.89 5.27 -26.02
CA ASN A 223 -16.58 4.89 -27.41
C ASN A 223 -15.43 3.87 -27.53
N GLY A 224 -14.90 3.34 -26.43
CA GLY A 224 -13.71 2.49 -26.44
C GLY A 224 -12.97 2.51 -25.11
N ALA A 225 -11.64 2.66 -25.13
CA ALA A 225 -10.86 2.73 -23.90
C ALA A 225 -9.59 3.57 -24.05
N LYS A 226 -9.14 4.11 -22.92
CA LYS A 226 -7.86 4.79 -22.82
C LYS A 226 -6.96 4.09 -21.82
N ILE A 227 -5.70 3.91 -22.18
CA ILE A 227 -4.68 3.54 -21.21
C ILE A 227 -4.30 4.80 -20.42
N ILE A 228 -4.50 4.73 -19.11
CA ILE A 228 -4.24 5.82 -18.17
C ILE A 228 -3.29 5.35 -17.07
N LYS A 229 -2.68 6.30 -16.35
CA LYS A 229 -1.79 6.03 -15.22
C LYS A 229 -2.45 6.47 -13.92
N THR A 230 -2.49 5.60 -12.93
CA THR A 230 -3.00 5.93 -11.59
C THR A 230 -2.01 6.83 -10.82
N PRO A 231 -2.48 7.56 -9.78
CA PRO A 231 -1.63 8.42 -8.98
C PRO A 231 -0.42 7.70 -8.39
N THR A 232 0.68 8.43 -8.21
CA THR A 232 1.91 7.93 -7.58
C THR A 232 2.11 8.64 -6.25
N TYR A 233 2.38 7.87 -5.19
CA TYR A 233 2.75 8.39 -3.87
C TYR A 233 4.28 8.39 -3.74
N LYS A 234 4.89 9.52 -4.08
CA LYS A 234 6.36 9.65 -4.06
C LYS A 234 6.90 9.51 -2.64
N GLY A 235 8.14 9.06 -2.49
CA GLY A 235 8.79 8.90 -1.18
C GLY A 235 8.80 10.16 -0.32
N GLU A 236 8.78 11.35 -0.93
CA GLU A 236 8.67 12.64 -0.23
C GLU A 236 7.29 12.91 0.39
N SER A 237 6.28 12.11 0.08
CA SER A 237 4.93 12.16 0.67
C SER A 237 4.63 10.99 1.61
N ASN A 238 5.57 10.04 1.74
CA ASN A 238 5.40 8.83 2.54
C ASN A 238 6.15 8.97 3.86
N TRP A 239 5.54 9.65 4.84
CA TRP A 239 6.18 9.91 6.14
C TRP A 239 5.61 9.08 7.28
N GLN A 240 6.49 8.68 8.19
CA GLN A 240 6.15 8.34 9.57
C GLN A 240 6.90 9.31 10.49
N ILE A 241 6.17 10.20 11.17
CA ILE A 241 6.77 11.17 12.09
C ILE A 241 6.29 10.86 13.51
N ARG A 242 7.23 10.52 14.40
CA ARG A 242 6.95 10.17 15.78
C ARG A 242 7.59 11.17 16.74
N SER A 243 6.83 11.60 17.72
CA SER A 243 7.31 12.27 18.92
C SER A 243 6.93 11.46 20.16
N ALA A 244 7.87 11.25 21.09
CA ALA A 244 7.57 10.57 22.34
C ALA A 244 8.27 11.21 23.54
N GLU A 245 7.58 11.22 24.68
CA GLU A 245 8.18 11.46 25.99
C GLU A 245 8.17 10.16 26.79
N VAL A 246 9.32 9.78 27.34
CA VAL A 246 9.50 8.57 28.14
C VAL A 246 10.06 8.96 29.50
N VAL A 247 9.37 8.62 30.58
CA VAL A 247 9.83 8.82 31.96
C VAL A 247 10.35 7.50 32.49
N LEU A 248 11.66 7.37 32.69
CA LEU A 248 12.33 6.17 33.19
C LEU A 248 12.52 6.25 34.70
N ASP A 249 12.22 5.18 35.42
CA ASP A 249 12.48 5.05 36.86
C ASP A 249 13.81 4.30 37.15
N ASN A 250 14.22 4.31 38.42
CA ASN A 250 15.44 3.64 38.88
C ASN A 250 15.38 2.11 38.81
N ASN A 251 14.17 1.53 38.71
CA ASN A 251 13.96 0.09 38.60
C ASN A 251 13.92 -0.39 37.14
N GLY A 252 14.10 0.53 36.19
CA GLY A 252 14.07 0.24 34.76
C GLY A 252 12.66 0.15 34.15
N ASN A 253 11.61 0.55 34.87
CA ASN A 253 10.28 0.72 34.27
C ASN A 253 10.14 2.13 33.69
N ALA A 254 9.20 2.31 32.78
CA ALA A 254 8.94 3.63 32.22
C ALA A 254 7.46 3.88 31.94
N GLN A 255 7.10 5.15 31.77
CA GLN A 255 5.84 5.56 31.16
C GLN A 255 6.16 6.30 29.86
N ALA A 256 5.45 5.98 28.78
CA ALA A 256 5.66 6.60 27.48
C ALA A 256 4.38 7.25 26.96
N GLN A 257 4.47 8.51 26.55
CA GLN A 257 3.45 9.23 25.80
C GLN A 257 3.95 9.41 24.38
N ILE A 258 3.19 8.92 23.40
CA ILE A 258 3.65 8.76 22.03
C ILE A 258 2.61 9.34 21.09
N GLN A 259 3.05 10.15 20.14
CA GLN A 259 2.27 10.62 19.02
C GLN A 259 2.99 10.26 17.73
N THR A 260 2.29 9.64 16.79
CA THR A 260 2.82 9.27 15.47
C THR A 260 1.86 9.71 14.40
N ASN A 261 2.37 10.35 13.35
CA ASN A 261 1.62 10.69 12.15
C ASN A 261 2.16 9.90 10.95
N TYR A 262 1.26 9.25 10.22
CA TYR A 262 1.54 8.46 9.03
C TYR A 262 0.92 9.15 7.83
N THR A 263 1.67 9.31 6.74
CA THR A 263 1.18 9.96 5.50
C THR A 263 1.55 9.15 4.26
N GLY A 264 0.77 9.32 3.19
CA GLY A 264 1.03 8.62 1.93
C GLY A 264 0.96 7.12 2.11
N LEU A 265 1.88 6.36 1.51
CA LEU A 265 1.91 4.89 1.65
C LEU A 265 2.29 4.42 3.05
N GLN A 266 2.80 5.30 3.94
CA GLN A 266 3.10 4.89 5.31
C GLN A 266 1.85 4.57 6.13
N ILE A 267 0.65 4.97 5.68
CA ILE A 267 -0.59 4.56 6.35
C ILE A 267 -0.86 3.04 6.23
N GLU A 268 -0.22 2.35 5.28
CA GLU A 268 -0.31 0.90 5.13
C GLU A 268 0.74 0.16 5.97
N ASN A 269 1.65 0.87 6.65
CA ASN A 269 2.68 0.25 7.46
C ASN A 269 2.03 -0.58 8.57
N ASP A 270 2.46 -1.84 8.73
CA ASP A 270 1.82 -2.84 9.59
C ASP A 270 0.29 -2.99 9.39
N GLY A 271 -0.23 -2.59 8.22
CA GLY A 271 -1.65 -2.61 7.86
C GLY A 271 -2.53 -1.60 8.61
N LEU A 272 -1.95 -0.51 9.14
CA LEU A 272 -2.63 0.48 10.00
C LEU A 272 -3.95 1.02 9.40
N ASP A 273 -4.00 1.23 8.08
CA ASP A 273 -5.18 1.64 7.32
C ASP A 273 -6.41 0.73 7.55
N ASN A 274 -6.20 -0.56 7.79
CA ASN A 274 -7.27 -1.53 8.07
C ASN A 274 -7.77 -1.49 9.52
N TYR A 275 -7.08 -0.78 10.42
CA TYR A 275 -7.42 -0.72 11.84
C TYR A 275 -8.04 0.61 12.27
N VAL A 276 -7.76 1.71 11.57
CA VAL A 276 -8.24 3.04 11.97
C VAL A 276 -9.76 3.14 12.12
N THR A 277 -10.52 2.38 11.32
CA THR A 277 -11.99 2.29 11.43
C THR A 277 -12.51 0.96 12.00
N SER A 278 -11.63 0.09 12.51
CA SER A 278 -12.01 -1.20 13.06
C SER A 278 -12.48 -1.09 14.52
N SER A 279 -12.83 -2.23 15.13
CA SER A 279 -13.23 -2.27 16.53
C SER A 279 -12.06 -1.93 17.47
N LEU A 280 -12.37 -1.46 18.68
CA LEU A 280 -11.36 -1.13 19.69
C LEU A 280 -10.40 -2.30 19.96
N GLU A 281 -10.90 -3.53 19.96
CA GLU A 281 -10.09 -4.74 20.22
C GLU A 281 -9.11 -5.04 19.07
N GLU A 282 -9.55 -4.90 17.81
CA GLU A 282 -8.63 -5.04 16.66
C GLU A 282 -7.59 -3.92 16.66
N GLN A 283 -7.96 -2.70 17.02
CA GLN A 283 -7.01 -1.59 17.16
C GLN A 283 -5.96 -1.87 18.25
N LYS A 284 -6.35 -2.39 19.43
CA LYS A 284 -5.38 -2.80 20.47
C LYS A 284 -4.44 -3.90 19.97
N LYS A 285 -4.97 -4.87 19.24
CA LYS A 285 -4.17 -5.95 18.64
C LYS A 285 -3.14 -5.41 17.66
N TRP A 286 -3.51 -4.43 16.84
CA TRP A 286 -2.54 -3.73 16.00
C TRP A 286 -1.44 -3.07 16.82
N VAL A 287 -1.78 -2.36 17.91
CA VAL A 287 -0.76 -1.77 18.81
C VAL A 287 0.19 -2.84 19.35
N HIS A 288 -0.33 -3.98 19.81
CA HIS A 288 0.50 -5.10 20.28
C HIS A 288 1.42 -5.67 19.21
N ASN A 289 0.96 -5.78 17.97
CA ASN A 289 1.74 -6.38 16.87
C ASN A 289 2.77 -5.40 16.27
N SER A 290 2.45 -4.11 16.21
CA SER A 290 3.32 -3.05 15.64
C SER A 290 4.31 -2.47 16.66
N THR A 291 4.13 -2.75 17.95
CA THR A 291 5.01 -2.24 19.01
C THR A 291 6.10 -3.25 19.34
N SER A 292 7.35 -2.91 19.03
CA SER A 292 8.49 -3.79 19.30
C SER A 292 9.02 -3.74 20.76
N ILE A 293 8.27 -3.11 21.68
CA ILE A 293 8.59 -3.05 23.11
C ILE A 293 8.23 -4.40 23.77
N PRO A 294 9.15 -5.07 24.49
CA PRO A 294 8.93 -6.44 24.97
C PRO A 294 7.74 -6.62 25.92
N THR A 295 7.55 -5.71 26.87
CA THR A 295 6.46 -5.77 27.86
C THR A 295 5.90 -4.38 28.11
N PHE A 296 4.63 -4.19 27.76
CA PHE A 296 3.93 -2.94 27.99
C PHE A 296 2.43 -3.13 28.22
N ASP A 297 1.84 -2.19 28.95
CA ASP A 297 0.40 -2.09 29.15
C ASP A 297 -0.14 -0.81 28.48
N ILE A 298 -1.25 -0.92 27.76
CA ILE A 298 -1.90 0.22 27.11
C ILE A 298 -2.80 0.93 28.13
N GLN A 299 -2.42 2.14 28.55
CA GLN A 299 -3.27 2.97 29.41
C GLN A 299 -4.32 3.74 28.60
N LYS A 300 -3.89 4.35 27.50
CA LYS A 300 -4.75 5.08 26.57
C LYS A 300 -4.24 4.88 25.15
N PHE A 301 -5.14 4.81 24.19
CA PHE A 301 -4.76 4.87 22.80
C PHE A 301 -5.86 5.52 21.96
N LYS A 302 -5.48 6.06 20.80
CA LYS A 302 -6.41 6.59 19.80
C LYS A 302 -5.78 6.48 18.41
N LEU A 303 -6.50 5.87 17.47
CA LEU A 303 -6.24 5.92 16.04
C LEU A 303 -7.23 6.89 15.40
N THR A 304 -6.78 7.80 14.54
CA THR A 304 -7.63 8.82 13.92
C THR A 304 -7.27 9.02 12.46
N MET A 305 -8.26 9.02 11.57
CA MET A 305 -8.11 9.61 10.24
C MET A 305 -7.99 11.13 10.41
N VAL A 306 -6.82 11.69 10.14
CA VAL A 306 -6.55 13.11 10.42
C VAL A 306 -7.14 14.00 9.33
N ASP A 307 -7.04 13.56 8.09
CA ASP A 307 -7.58 14.21 6.90
C ASP A 307 -8.33 13.12 6.11
N GLU A 308 -9.60 13.36 5.75
CA GLU A 308 -10.36 12.39 4.97
C GLU A 308 -10.07 12.49 3.46
N ASP A 309 -9.43 13.58 3.03
CA ASP A 309 -9.06 13.85 1.64
C ASP A 309 -7.59 13.55 1.34
N LYS A 310 -6.81 13.23 2.36
CA LYS A 310 -5.43 12.78 2.25
C LYS A 310 -5.23 11.47 3.01
N PRO A 311 -4.33 10.58 2.55
CA PRO A 311 -3.95 9.42 3.34
C PRO A 311 -3.11 9.86 4.55
N GLU A 312 -3.77 10.24 5.64
CA GLU A 312 -3.13 10.65 6.88
C GLU A 312 -3.79 10.02 8.12
N ILE A 313 -3.00 9.27 8.89
CA ILE A 313 -3.46 8.58 10.11
C ILE A 313 -2.60 9.00 11.29
N GLY A 314 -3.26 9.46 12.35
CA GLY A 314 -2.67 9.82 13.63
C GLY A 314 -2.84 8.69 14.65
N VAL A 315 -1.77 8.37 15.36
CA VAL A 315 -1.73 7.36 16.43
C VAL A 315 -1.23 8.00 17.71
N SER A 316 -2.05 7.96 18.75
CA SER A 316 -1.71 8.40 20.11
C SER A 316 -1.68 7.22 21.06
N LEU A 317 -0.60 7.06 21.83
CA LEU A 317 -0.44 5.98 22.81
C LEU A 317 0.07 6.53 24.15
N ASN A 318 -0.53 6.09 25.25
CA ASN A 318 0.04 6.16 26.58
C ASN A 318 0.29 4.74 27.08
N LEU A 319 1.55 4.40 27.29
CA LEU A 319 1.97 3.05 27.65
C LEU A 319 2.70 3.04 29.00
N ILE A 320 2.46 2.00 29.80
CA ILE A 320 3.38 1.61 30.88
C ILE A 320 4.34 0.58 30.31
N LEU A 321 5.64 0.80 30.46
CA LEU A 321 6.68 -0.09 29.97
C LEU A 321 7.34 -0.80 31.15
N ASN A 322 6.96 -2.06 31.36
CA ASN A 322 7.52 -2.87 32.44
C ASN A 322 8.88 -3.42 32.02
N ARG A 323 9.93 -3.25 32.84
CA ARG A 323 11.30 -3.69 32.52
C ARG A 323 11.82 -3.15 31.17
N PHE A 324 11.51 -1.88 30.87
CA PHE A 324 12.01 -1.20 29.67
C PHE A 324 13.53 -1.14 29.61
N ALA A 325 14.16 -0.73 30.70
CA ALA A 325 15.60 -0.79 30.88
C ALA A 325 15.96 -2.00 31.74
N SER A 326 17.02 -2.72 31.38
CA SER A 326 17.58 -3.75 32.24
C SER A 326 18.47 -3.13 33.29
N VAL A 327 18.25 -3.48 34.56
CA VAL A 327 19.08 -3.08 35.70
C VAL A 327 20.13 -4.16 35.96
N SER A 328 21.40 -3.79 36.10
CA SER A 328 22.47 -4.70 36.54
C SER A 328 23.44 -3.97 37.47
N GLY A 329 23.38 -4.29 38.76
CA GLY A 329 24.08 -3.54 39.81
C GLY A 329 23.63 -2.07 39.79
N LYS A 330 24.59 -1.16 39.57
CA LYS A 330 24.33 0.28 39.48
C LYS A 330 24.03 0.78 38.07
N ARG A 331 23.99 -0.12 37.06
CA ARG A 331 23.84 0.25 35.65
C ARG A 331 22.41 0.02 35.15
N LEU A 332 21.94 0.95 34.33
CA LEU A 332 20.72 0.83 33.52
C LEU A 332 21.12 0.73 32.05
N PHE A 333 20.53 -0.23 31.34
CA PHE A 333 20.75 -0.40 29.89
C PHE A 333 19.42 -0.36 29.17
N PHE A 334 19.32 0.45 28.12
CA PHE A 334 18.15 0.48 27.25
C PHE A 334 18.53 0.86 25.82
N THR A 335 17.66 0.50 24.87
CA THR A 335 17.76 0.92 23.47
C THR A 335 16.88 2.16 23.28
N PRO A 336 17.43 3.30 22.82
CA PRO A 336 16.69 4.56 22.70
C PRO A 336 15.75 4.62 21.49
N ASN A 337 15.88 3.71 20.52
CA ASN A 337 14.83 3.54 19.51
C ASN A 337 13.67 2.74 20.12
N LEU A 338 12.60 3.43 20.49
CA LEU A 338 11.49 2.85 21.23
C LEU A 338 10.63 1.88 20.41
N MET A 339 10.33 2.21 19.14
CA MET A 339 9.34 1.47 18.35
C MET A 339 9.76 1.20 16.89
N ASN A 340 10.54 2.08 16.26
CA ASN A 340 10.81 2.05 14.82
C ASN A 340 12.16 1.39 14.48
N ARG A 341 12.40 0.17 14.98
CA ARG A 341 13.66 -0.54 14.77
C ARG A 341 13.64 -1.35 13.48
N SER A 342 14.61 -1.13 12.60
CA SER A 342 14.76 -1.97 11.41
C SER A 342 15.28 -3.36 11.79
N THR A 343 14.47 -4.40 11.62
CA THR A 343 14.84 -5.80 11.88
C THR A 343 15.17 -6.58 10.61
N TYR A 344 14.73 -6.10 9.45
CA TYR A 344 14.97 -6.75 8.17
C TYR A 344 16.44 -6.63 7.74
N ILE A 345 17.02 -7.76 7.37
CA ILE A 345 18.33 -7.85 6.71
C ILE A 345 18.12 -8.73 5.47
N PRO A 346 18.46 -8.24 4.26
CA PRO A 346 18.41 -9.05 3.05
C PRO A 346 19.22 -10.35 3.18
N GLU A 347 18.73 -11.43 2.57
CA GLU A 347 19.44 -12.72 2.53
C GLU A 347 20.85 -12.52 1.94
N LYS A 348 21.86 -13.16 2.54
CA LYS A 348 23.21 -13.15 1.98
C LYS A 348 23.24 -14.00 0.71
N LEU A 349 23.44 -13.35 -0.44
CA LEU A 349 23.65 -14.02 -1.72
C LEU A 349 25.15 -14.08 -2.03
N LYS A 350 25.61 -15.20 -2.62
CA LYS A 350 26.99 -15.28 -3.15
C LYS A 350 27.17 -14.38 -4.36
N GLU A 351 26.15 -14.31 -5.20
CA GLU A 351 26.09 -13.50 -6.41
C GLU A 351 24.61 -13.12 -6.64
N ARG A 352 24.37 -11.86 -6.99
CA ARG A 352 23.05 -11.34 -7.37
C ARG A 352 22.96 -11.34 -8.89
N LYS A 353 21.88 -11.89 -9.47
CA LYS A 353 21.71 -11.97 -10.93
C LYS A 353 20.79 -10.90 -11.50
N THR A 354 19.77 -10.51 -10.74
CA THR A 354 18.77 -9.53 -11.18
C THR A 354 19.03 -8.16 -10.56
N GLU A 355 18.53 -7.11 -11.19
CA GLU A 355 18.49 -5.78 -10.61
C GLU A 355 17.78 -5.78 -9.24
N ILE A 356 18.00 -4.72 -8.47
CA ILE A 356 17.34 -4.48 -7.20
C ILE A 356 16.25 -3.44 -7.43
N VAL A 357 15.03 -3.75 -7.08
CA VAL A 357 13.87 -2.88 -7.22
C VAL A 357 13.33 -2.54 -5.83
N ILE A 358 13.53 -1.29 -5.41
CA ILE A 358 12.87 -0.71 -4.24
C ILE A 358 11.63 0.01 -4.74
N ARG A 359 10.45 -0.55 -4.47
CA ARG A 359 9.17 -0.06 -5.02
C ARG A 359 8.63 1.19 -4.33
N THR A 360 8.97 1.38 -3.06
CA THR A 360 8.39 2.42 -2.22
C THR A 360 9.50 3.15 -1.48
N GLY A 361 9.63 4.45 -1.74
CA GLY A 361 10.44 5.35 -0.92
C GLY A 361 9.64 5.82 0.30
N PHE A 362 10.32 6.14 1.40
CA PHE A 362 9.69 6.68 2.60
C PHE A 362 10.68 7.48 3.45
N ILE A 363 10.16 8.28 4.37
CA ILE A 363 10.93 9.02 5.36
C ILE A 363 10.33 8.82 6.75
N ASP A 364 11.14 8.24 7.63
CA ASP A 364 10.79 8.01 9.01
C ASP A 364 11.60 8.91 9.91
N VAL A 365 10.94 9.55 10.86
CA VAL A 365 11.56 10.41 11.86
C VAL A 365 11.00 10.05 13.23
N ASP A 366 11.89 9.78 14.19
CA ASP A 366 11.51 9.55 15.59
C ASP A 366 12.27 10.56 16.45
N THR A 367 11.54 11.38 17.21
CA THR A 367 12.08 12.32 18.20
C THR A 367 11.61 11.89 19.58
N ILE A 368 12.52 11.39 20.42
CA ILE A 368 12.19 10.78 21.70
C ILE A 368 12.95 11.50 22.81
N ARG A 369 12.20 12.02 23.77
CA ARG A 369 12.73 12.64 24.99
C ARG A 369 12.62 11.66 26.14
N TYR A 370 13.76 11.25 26.70
CA TYR A 370 13.85 10.41 27.89
C TYR A 370 14.13 11.26 29.12
N LYS A 371 13.17 11.39 30.02
CA LYS A 371 13.34 11.93 31.37
C LYS A 371 13.96 10.83 32.24
N LEU A 372 15.18 11.08 32.71
CA LEU A 372 15.99 10.12 33.47
C LEU A 372 15.87 10.39 34.98
N PRO A 373 16.10 9.40 35.85
CA PRO A 373 16.19 9.62 37.30
C PRO A 373 17.32 10.62 37.66
N ASP A 374 17.12 11.46 38.67
CA ASP A 374 18.07 12.50 39.08
C ASP A 374 19.45 11.95 39.51
N ASN A 375 19.48 10.69 39.94
CA ASN A 375 20.67 10.01 40.45
C ASN A 375 21.47 9.25 39.39
N VAL A 376 21.08 9.29 38.10
CA VAL A 376 21.80 8.59 37.03
C VAL A 376 22.49 9.56 36.06
N TYR A 377 23.60 9.13 35.47
CA TYR A 377 24.33 9.87 34.46
C TYR A 377 24.82 8.92 33.36
N PRO A 378 25.06 9.41 32.12
CA PRO A 378 25.55 8.55 31.05
C PRO A 378 26.96 8.03 31.36
N GLU A 379 27.11 6.71 31.45
CA GLU A 379 28.40 6.03 31.41
C GLU A 379 28.83 5.78 29.97
N PHE A 380 27.87 5.46 29.10
CA PHE A 380 28.07 5.34 27.67
C PHE A 380 26.93 6.01 26.91
N LEU A 381 27.29 7.05 26.15
CA LEU A 381 26.44 7.66 25.14
C LEU A 381 27.07 7.40 23.76
N PRO A 382 26.33 6.84 22.80
CA PRO A 382 26.85 6.60 21.46
C PRO A 382 27.18 7.90 20.74
N GLU A 383 28.17 7.85 19.86
CA GLU A 383 28.38 8.93 18.88
C GLU A 383 27.24 8.97 17.85
N VAL A 384 27.13 10.09 17.15
CA VAL A 384 26.17 10.24 16.04
C VAL A 384 26.41 9.16 15.00
N GLN A 385 25.38 8.36 14.71
CA GLN A 385 25.44 7.34 13.67
C GLN A 385 24.99 7.95 12.35
N LYS A 386 25.79 7.81 11.29
CA LYS A 386 25.47 8.27 9.93
C LYS A 386 25.80 7.18 8.93
N HIS A 387 24.80 6.76 8.16
CA HIS A 387 24.97 5.79 7.09
C HIS A 387 24.31 6.32 5.83
N ARG A 388 25.05 6.37 4.73
CA ARG A 388 24.54 6.84 3.44
C ARG A 388 24.90 5.81 2.39
N SER A 389 23.94 5.51 1.53
CA SER A 389 24.10 4.64 0.36
C SER A 389 23.29 5.20 -0.80
N ARG A 390 23.39 4.56 -1.96
CA ARG A 390 22.48 4.87 -3.08
C ARG A 390 21.01 4.58 -2.74
N PHE A 391 20.75 3.66 -1.80
CA PHE A 391 19.42 3.16 -1.44
C PHE A 391 18.74 3.99 -0.36
N GLY A 392 19.51 4.75 0.43
CA GLY A 392 18.95 5.46 1.56
C GLY A 392 19.96 6.20 2.41
N GLU A 393 19.42 6.89 3.41
CA GLU A 393 20.17 7.70 4.37
C GLU A 393 19.62 7.45 5.76
N TYR A 394 20.52 7.21 6.71
CA TYR A 394 20.21 7.01 8.11
C TYR A 394 21.04 7.97 8.97
N GLU A 395 20.39 8.57 9.95
CA GLU A 395 21.05 9.35 10.99
C GLU A 395 20.39 9.07 12.34
N SER A 396 21.19 8.86 13.39
CA SER A 396 20.71 8.92 14.75
C SER A 396 21.64 9.70 15.67
N THR A 397 21.04 10.57 16.49
CA THR A 397 21.75 11.50 17.39
C THR A 397 21.30 11.30 18.82
N PHE A 398 22.23 11.49 19.76
CA PHE A 398 22.03 11.33 21.19
C PHE A 398 22.56 12.58 21.88
N GLN A 399 21.72 13.32 22.59
CA GLN A 399 22.11 14.56 23.27
C GLN A 399 21.58 14.56 24.70
N MET A 400 22.47 14.74 25.67
CA MET A 400 22.07 15.02 27.05
C MET A 400 21.92 16.53 27.26
N ASP A 401 20.79 16.94 27.83
CA ASP A 401 20.56 18.29 28.33
C ASP A 401 19.91 18.25 29.74
N LYS A 402 19.45 19.40 30.23
CA LYS A 402 18.83 19.53 31.56
C LYS A 402 17.53 18.74 31.71
N ASP A 403 16.85 18.43 30.60
CA ASP A 403 15.53 17.79 30.58
C ASP A 403 15.65 16.27 30.30
N GLY A 404 16.87 15.74 30.29
CA GLY A 404 17.18 14.33 30.05
C GLY A 404 17.87 14.09 28.72
N LEU A 405 17.65 12.91 28.15
CA LEU A 405 18.24 12.50 26.87
C LEU A 405 17.27 12.80 25.72
N LEU A 406 17.75 13.52 24.71
CA LEU A 406 17.12 13.63 23.40
C LEU A 406 17.72 12.60 22.44
N TYR A 407 16.87 11.72 21.92
CA TYR A 407 17.18 10.81 20.83
C TYR A 407 16.42 11.26 19.57
N ILE A 408 17.14 11.45 18.46
CA ILE A 408 16.51 11.71 17.16
C ILE A 408 17.02 10.67 16.18
N ARG A 409 16.10 10.03 15.45
CA ARG A 409 16.38 9.10 14.36
C ARG A 409 15.73 9.62 13.09
N LYS A 410 16.44 9.50 11.97
CA LYS A 410 15.89 9.69 10.63
C LYS A 410 16.34 8.56 9.71
N LEU A 411 15.39 7.89 9.06
CA LEU A 411 15.66 6.92 7.99
C LEU A 411 14.92 7.35 6.73
N LYS A 412 15.65 7.57 5.64
CA LYS A 412 15.09 7.80 4.30
C LYS A 412 15.44 6.62 3.41
N MET A 413 14.44 5.96 2.84
CA MET A 413 14.61 4.97 1.77
C MET A 413 14.26 5.58 0.42
N LYS A 414 15.08 5.27 -0.59
CA LYS A 414 14.94 5.79 -1.96
C LYS A 414 14.40 4.69 -2.87
N GLU A 415 13.21 4.89 -3.42
CA GLU A 415 12.69 4.04 -4.50
C GLU A 415 13.58 4.12 -5.74
N GLY A 416 13.62 3.03 -6.50
CA GLY A 416 14.40 2.96 -7.73
C GLY A 416 14.75 1.55 -8.17
N GLU A 417 15.30 1.46 -9.38
CA GLU A 417 15.94 0.28 -9.92
C GLU A 417 17.47 0.46 -9.87
N TYR A 418 18.18 -0.49 -9.28
CA TYR A 418 19.62 -0.43 -9.05
C TYR A 418 20.31 -1.67 -9.62
N PRO A 419 21.58 -1.57 -10.06
CA PRO A 419 22.28 -2.71 -10.65
C PRO A 419 22.50 -3.84 -9.64
N ALA A 420 22.50 -5.09 -10.13
CA ALA A 420 22.74 -6.30 -9.33
C ALA A 420 24.05 -6.23 -8.52
N SER A 421 25.09 -5.57 -9.07
CA SER A 421 26.39 -5.37 -8.44
C SER A 421 26.34 -4.54 -7.14
N ALA A 422 25.25 -3.81 -6.89
CA ALA A 422 25.08 -3.02 -5.67
C ALA A 422 24.44 -3.80 -4.50
N TYR A 423 24.18 -5.11 -4.65
CA TYR A 423 23.47 -5.90 -3.63
C TYR A 423 24.24 -6.01 -2.30
N GLN A 424 25.57 -6.06 -2.36
CA GLN A 424 26.39 -6.06 -1.16
C GLN A 424 26.27 -4.72 -0.40
N GLU A 425 26.31 -3.59 -1.12
CA GLU A 425 26.08 -2.26 -0.54
C GLU A 425 24.69 -2.16 0.12
N LEU A 426 23.65 -2.73 -0.51
CA LEU A 426 22.30 -2.77 0.06
C LEU A 426 22.27 -3.54 1.38
N THR A 427 22.85 -4.74 1.36
CA THR A 427 22.90 -5.63 2.52
C THR A 427 23.67 -4.98 3.68
N ASP A 428 24.78 -4.32 3.38
CA ASP A 428 25.58 -3.61 4.38
C ASP A 428 24.87 -2.39 4.93
N PHE A 429 24.13 -1.64 4.09
CA PHE A 429 23.28 -0.55 4.55
C PHE A 429 22.21 -1.04 5.55
N TYR A 430 21.46 -2.10 5.22
CA TYR A 430 20.47 -2.67 6.15
C TYR A 430 21.09 -3.18 7.45
N LYS A 431 22.27 -3.81 7.40
CA LYS A 431 23.01 -4.24 8.61
C LYS A 431 23.45 -3.07 9.46
N GLN A 432 23.94 -1.99 8.84
CA GLN A 432 24.35 -0.78 9.55
C GLN A 432 23.15 -0.13 10.24
N VAL A 433 22.02 0.02 9.54
CA VAL A 433 20.77 0.53 10.12
C VAL A 433 20.28 -0.37 11.25
N ASN A 434 20.24 -1.69 11.05
CA ASN A 434 19.84 -2.64 12.10
C ASN A 434 20.76 -2.55 13.33
N LYS A 435 22.08 -2.46 13.14
CA LYS A 435 23.03 -2.29 14.24
C LYS A 435 22.79 -0.97 14.98
N ALA A 436 22.65 0.13 14.25
CA ALA A 436 22.42 1.46 14.82
C ALA A 436 21.10 1.55 15.59
N ASP A 437 20.03 0.95 15.07
CA ASP A 437 18.71 0.89 15.73
C ASP A 437 18.70 0.02 16.99
N ASN A 438 19.69 -0.87 17.17
CA ASN A 438 19.84 -1.72 18.34
C ASN A 438 20.96 -1.27 19.30
N ILE A 439 21.57 -0.10 19.06
CA ILE A 439 22.56 0.46 19.99
C ILE A 439 21.93 0.65 21.38
N LYS A 440 22.70 0.34 22.42
CA LYS A 440 22.31 0.53 23.81
C LYS A 440 22.97 1.77 24.40
N ILE A 441 22.25 2.44 25.28
CA ILE A 441 22.78 3.45 26.19
C ILE A 441 23.03 2.79 27.54
N VAL A 442 24.09 3.24 28.23
CA VAL A 442 24.38 2.81 29.59
C VAL A 442 24.37 4.02 30.51
N LEU A 443 23.53 3.97 31.53
CA LEU A 443 23.50 4.97 32.61
C LEU A 443 24.04 4.33 33.88
N LEU A 444 24.72 5.11 34.71
CA LEU A 444 25.27 4.69 35.99
C LEU A 444 24.62 5.49 37.13
N SER A 445 24.13 4.79 38.14
CA SER A 445 23.60 5.39 39.38
C SER A 445 24.73 5.86 40.29
N LYS A 446 24.55 7.04 40.91
CA LYS A 446 25.51 7.65 41.84
C LYS A 446 25.64 6.94 43.20
N THR A 447 24.72 6.05 43.57
CA THR A 447 24.73 5.36 44.88
C THR A 447 25.42 4.02 44.83
#